data_AF-A0AAV6UKG7-F1
#
_entry.id   AF-A0AAV6UKG7-F1
#
_cell.length_a   1.000
_cell.length_b   1.000
_cell.length_c   1.000
_cell.angle_alpha   90.00
_cell.angle_beta   90.00
_cell.angle_gamma   90.00
#
_symmetry.space_group_name_H-M   'P 1'
#
loop_
_entity.id
_entity.type
_entity.pdbx_description
1 polymer ?
#
loop_
_entity_poly.entity_id
_entity_poly.type
_entity_poly.pdbx_seq_one_letter_code
_entity_poly.pdbx_strand_id
1 'polypeptide(L)'
;MSRSLKQNPTINRPLQGTNGLAYTDEEKAEAFADEMEKQFQVNTSPTNTAFEESVQKEVNAFLRNQALNLENDPTDLEEIMYIIGKLKRQKAPGLDNINNSILKTSLSRLFNEFSTSLMPALS
;
A
#
# COMPACT_ATOMS: atom_id res chain seq x y z
N MET A 1 -26.08 -19.76 -22.96
CA MET A 1 -25.41 -20.83 -22.20
C MET A 1 -24.81 -20.22 -20.93
N SER A 2 -25.57 -20.19 -19.83
CA SER A 2 -25.12 -19.68 -18.53
C SER A 2 -24.40 -20.79 -17.77
N ARG A 3 -23.14 -20.57 -17.36
CA ARG A 3 -22.41 -21.50 -16.49
C ARG A 3 -22.89 -21.31 -15.06
N SER A 4 -23.49 -22.34 -14.48
CA SER A 4 -23.77 -22.39 -13.05
C SER A 4 -22.46 -22.56 -12.28
N LEU A 5 -22.21 -21.71 -11.29
CA LEU A 5 -21.07 -21.84 -10.38
C LEU A 5 -21.32 -23.05 -9.48
N LYS A 6 -20.42 -24.03 -9.51
CA LYS A 6 -20.42 -25.13 -8.53
C LYS A 6 -20.04 -24.51 -7.19
N GLN A 7 -21.00 -24.37 -6.28
CA GLN A 7 -20.68 -23.99 -4.91
C GLN A 7 -19.90 -25.14 -4.30
N ASN A 8 -18.63 -24.89 -3.96
CA ASN A 8 -17.90 -25.78 -3.08
C ASN A 8 -18.59 -25.74 -1.72
N PRO A 9 -18.91 -26.89 -1.11
CA PRO A 9 -19.46 -26.89 0.23
C PRO A 9 -18.43 -26.25 1.16
N THR A 10 -18.73 -25.04 1.63
CA THR A 10 -17.96 -24.39 2.69
C THR A 10 -18.03 -25.31 3.90
N ILE A 11 -16.88 -25.81 4.34
CA ILE A 11 -16.77 -26.54 5.60
C ILE A 11 -17.08 -25.52 6.69
N ASN A 12 -18.34 -25.45 7.11
CA ASN A 12 -18.83 -24.49 8.09
C ASN A 12 -18.42 -24.97 9.50
N ARG A 13 -17.13 -24.84 9.80
CA ARG A 13 -16.56 -25.28 11.08
C ARG A 13 -17.21 -24.49 12.22
N PRO A 14 -17.41 -25.13 13.38
CA PRO A 14 -17.88 -24.41 14.56
C PRO A 14 -16.90 -23.30 14.94
N LEU A 15 -17.42 -22.16 15.41
CA LEU A 15 -16.61 -21.09 15.98
C LEU A 15 -16.54 -21.26 17.49
N GLN A 16 -15.48 -20.77 18.12
CA GLN A 16 -15.40 -20.73 19.58
C GLN A 16 -15.87 -19.36 20.05
N GLY A 17 -17.06 -19.31 20.63
CA GLY A 17 -17.64 -18.13 21.24
C GLY A 17 -17.51 -18.14 22.77
N THR A 18 -18.05 -17.09 23.38
CA THR A 18 -18.13 -16.87 24.84
C THR A 18 -18.86 -18.02 25.57
N ASN A 19 -19.91 -18.56 24.95
CA ASN A 19 -20.74 -19.64 25.49
C ASN A 19 -20.29 -21.06 25.04
N GLY A 20 -19.13 -21.18 24.39
CA GLY A 20 -18.60 -22.46 23.87
C GLY A 20 -18.57 -22.54 22.35
N LEU A 21 -18.65 -23.75 21.78
CA LEU A 21 -18.65 -23.94 20.33
C LEU A 21 -20.01 -23.52 19.73
N ALA A 22 -19.99 -22.56 18.82
CA ALA A 22 -21.10 -22.09 18.01
C ALA A 22 -21.20 -22.90 16.72
N TYR A 23 -22.32 -23.59 16.52
CA TYR A 23 -22.56 -24.47 15.37
C TYR A 23 -23.49 -23.83 14.35
N THR A 24 -24.55 -23.16 14.81
CA THR A 24 -25.52 -22.49 13.94
C THR A 24 -24.96 -21.17 13.42
N ASP A 25 -25.49 -20.70 12.29
CA ASP A 25 -25.04 -19.42 11.72
C ASP A 25 -25.43 -18.24 12.62
N GLU A 26 -26.54 -18.34 13.35
CA GLU A 26 -26.96 -17.37 14.36
C GLU A 26 -25.98 -17.32 15.53
N GLU A 27 -25.64 -18.48 16.12
CA GLU A 27 -24.65 -18.55 17.20
C GLU A 27 -23.27 -18.02 16.77
N LYS A 28 -22.90 -18.24 15.51
CA LYS A 28 -21.64 -17.74 14.94
C LYS A 28 -21.65 -16.23 14.76
N ALA A 29 -22.77 -15.66 14.33
CA ALA A 29 -22.92 -14.22 14.21
C ALA A 29 -22.82 -13.53 15.57
N GLU A 30 -23.47 -14.11 16.60
CA GLU A 30 -23.38 -13.62 17.98
C GLU A 30 -21.95 -13.73 18.52
N ALA A 31 -21.31 -14.89 18.38
CA ALA A 31 -19.91 -15.09 18.80
C ALA A 31 -18.94 -14.11 18.12
N PHE A 32 -19.21 -13.77 16.86
CA PHE A 32 -18.44 -12.78 16.12
C PHE A 32 -18.70 -11.34 16.61
N ALA A 33 -19.97 -11.00 16.87
CA ALA A 33 -20.36 -9.69 17.40
C ALA A 33 -19.74 -9.42 18.78
N ASP A 34 -19.78 -10.39 19.69
CA ASP A 34 -19.18 -10.32 21.03
C ASP A 34 -17.68 -9.98 20.96
N GLU A 35 -16.94 -10.69 20.10
CA GLU A 35 -15.49 -10.49 19.99
C GLU A 35 -15.14 -9.16 19.30
N MET A 36 -15.94 -8.73 18.32
CA MET A 36 -15.79 -7.39 17.74
C MET A 36 -16.04 -6.32 18.79
N GLU A 37 -17.12 -6.40 19.56
CA GLU A 37 -17.42 -5.43 20.60
C GLU A 37 -16.24 -5.33 21.58
N LYS A 38 -15.72 -6.46 22.05
CA LYS A 38 -14.56 -6.51 22.93
C LYS A 38 -13.31 -5.87 22.34
N GLN A 39 -13.02 -6.09 21.04
CA GLN A 39 -11.84 -5.53 20.37
C GLN A 39 -11.95 -4.03 20.12
N PHE A 40 -13.16 -3.52 19.90
CA PHE A 40 -13.41 -2.11 19.61
C PHE A 40 -13.88 -1.30 20.82
N GLN A 41 -13.83 -1.87 22.02
CA GLN A 41 -14.04 -1.13 23.26
C GLN A 41 -12.91 -0.12 23.49
N VAL A 42 -13.28 1.02 24.07
CA VAL A 42 -12.31 2.04 24.50
C VAL A 42 -11.38 1.40 25.52
N ASN A 43 -10.08 1.37 25.20
CA ASN A 43 -9.05 0.92 26.13
C ASN A 43 -9.13 1.74 27.43
N THR A 44 -9.68 1.12 28.46
CA THR A 44 -9.82 1.67 29.83
C THR A 44 -8.62 1.30 30.71
N SER A 45 -7.66 0.55 30.16
CA SER A 45 -6.39 0.26 30.83
C SER A 45 -5.67 1.57 31.15
N PRO A 46 -5.04 1.69 32.34
CA PRO A 46 -4.26 2.88 32.67
C PRO A 46 -3.18 3.06 31.61
N THR A 47 -3.19 4.22 30.99
CA THR A 47 -2.25 4.60 29.95
C THR A 47 -0.82 4.35 30.42
N ASN A 48 -0.11 3.45 29.73
CA ASN A 48 1.32 3.27 29.97
C ASN A 48 2.06 4.44 29.31
N THR A 49 2.18 5.54 30.04
CA THR A 49 2.80 6.78 29.54
C THR A 49 4.21 6.54 29.01
N ALA A 50 4.98 5.65 29.64
CA ALA A 50 6.32 5.29 29.17
C ALA A 50 6.29 4.59 27.80
N PHE A 51 5.28 3.76 27.53
CA PHE A 51 5.09 3.15 26.22
C PHE A 51 4.69 4.18 25.17
N GLU A 52 3.74 5.07 25.48
CA GLU A 52 3.31 6.12 24.56
C GLU A 52 4.45 7.07 24.19
N GLU A 53 5.24 7.51 25.18
CA GLU A 53 6.42 8.34 24.97
C GLU A 53 7.47 7.64 24.11
N SER A 54 7.69 6.33 24.32
CA SER A 54 8.59 5.51 23.51
C SER A 54 8.14 5.44 22.06
N VAL A 55 6.86 5.13 21.81
CA VAL A 55 6.29 5.08 20.45
C VAL A 55 6.38 6.45 19.79
N GLN A 56 6.01 7.52 20.50
CA GLN A 56 6.07 8.88 19.96
C GLN A 56 7.50 9.29 19.60
N LYS A 57 8.48 8.93 20.44
CA LYS A 57 9.91 9.18 20.18
C LYS A 57 10.38 8.46 18.93
N GLU A 58 10.03 7.18 18.77
CA GLU A 58 10.43 6.37 17.61
C GLU A 58 9.82 6.91 16.31
N VAL A 59 8.52 7.23 16.33
CA VAL A 59 7.82 7.84 15.18
C VAL A 59 8.48 9.18 14.80
N ASN A 60 8.76 10.03 15.78
CA ASN A 60 9.42 11.30 15.54
C ASN A 60 10.84 11.12 14.98
N ALA A 61 11.60 10.11 15.45
CA ALA A 61 12.92 9.80 14.94
C ALA A 61 12.86 9.31 13.48
N PHE A 62 11.93 8.42 13.16
CA PHE A 62 11.71 7.94 11.79
C PHE A 62 11.40 9.08 10.82
N LEU A 63 10.45 9.95 11.18
CA LEU A 63 10.05 11.09 10.33
C LEU A 63 11.20 12.09 10.13
N ARG A 64 12.02 12.32 11.16
CA ARG A 64 13.20 13.20 11.06
C ARG A 64 14.30 12.58 10.17
N ASN A 65 14.55 11.28 10.30
CA ASN A 65 15.60 10.59 9.54
C ASN A 65 15.24 10.41 8.06
N GLN A 66 13.95 10.35 7.71
CA GLN A 66 13.51 10.25 6.33
C GLN A 66 13.93 11.46 5.48
N ALA A 67 14.03 12.65 6.08
CA ALA A 67 14.51 13.86 5.40
C ALA A 67 16.05 13.90 5.24
N LEU A 68 16.80 13.12 6.01
CA LEU A 68 18.27 13.17 6.06
C LEU A 68 18.93 12.12 5.15
N ASN A 69 18.22 11.07 4.75
CA ASN A 69 18.74 10.00 3.87
C ASN A 69 18.55 10.29 2.37
N LEU A 70 18.56 11.56 1.96
CA LEU A 70 18.51 11.95 0.55
C LEU A 70 19.92 12.08 -0.07
N GLU A 71 20.92 11.34 0.45
CA GLU A 71 22.04 10.87 -0.39
C GLU A 71 21.46 9.85 -1.38
N ASN A 72 20.63 10.33 -2.31
CA ASN A 72 20.26 9.53 -3.46
C ASN A 72 21.48 9.53 -4.35
N ASP A 73 22.02 8.34 -4.64
CA ASP A 73 22.86 8.17 -5.81
C ASP A 73 22.15 8.81 -7.02
N PRO A 74 22.87 9.54 -7.88
CA PRO A 74 22.27 10.11 -9.07
C PRO A 74 21.58 8.98 -9.84
N THR A 75 20.27 9.09 -10.00
CA THR A 75 19.46 8.07 -10.67
C THR A 75 19.95 7.88 -12.09
N ASP A 76 20.16 6.64 -12.50
CA ASP A 76 20.62 6.35 -13.85
C ASP A 76 19.51 6.59 -14.88
N LEU A 77 19.90 7.06 -16.05
CA LEU A 77 18.96 7.43 -17.10
C LEU A 77 18.22 6.21 -17.65
N GLU A 78 18.89 5.06 -17.72
CA GLU A 78 18.28 3.81 -18.16
C GLU A 78 17.22 3.32 -17.17
N GLU A 79 17.47 3.49 -15.86
CA GLU A 79 16.49 3.16 -14.82
C GLU A 79 15.21 3.98 -14.97
N ILE A 80 15.33 5.29 -15.21
CA ILE A 80 14.19 6.18 -15.44
C ILE A 80 13.39 5.72 -16.66
N MET A 81 14.06 5.39 -17.76
CA MET A 81 13.41 4.90 -18.98
C MET A 81 12.69 3.57 -18.76
N TYR A 82 13.32 2.65 -18.04
CA TYR A 82 12.74 1.36 -17.70
C TYR A 82 11.46 1.50 -16.87
N ILE A 83 11.49 2.38 -15.87
CA ILE A 83 10.33 2.67 -15.01
C ILE A 83 9.21 3.29 -15.83
N ILE A 84 9.48 4.33 -16.63
CA ILE A 84 8.49 4.98 -17.48
C ILE A 84 7.90 3.97 -18.48
N GLY A 85 8.72 3.09 -19.06
CA GLY A 85 8.31 2.03 -19.96
C GLY A 85 7.27 1.08 -19.35
N LYS A 86 7.38 0.77 -18.06
CA LYS A 86 6.46 -0.13 -17.34
C LYS A 86 5.11 0.51 -16.96
N LEU A 87 4.98 1.83 -17.00
CA LEU A 87 3.75 2.50 -16.59
C LEU A 87 2.55 2.11 -17.49
N LYS A 88 1.39 1.82 -16.90
CA LYS A 88 0.15 1.56 -17.68
C LYS A 88 -0.49 2.89 -18.09
N ARG A 89 -0.76 3.09 -19.38
CA ARG A 89 -1.29 4.36 -19.93
C ARG A 89 -2.66 4.77 -19.39
N GLN A 90 -3.51 3.81 -19.03
CA GLN A 90 -4.90 4.05 -18.60
C GLN A 90 -5.05 4.14 -17.06
N LYS A 91 -4.00 4.57 -16.37
CA LYS A 91 -4.08 4.84 -14.93
C LYS A 91 -4.57 6.25 -14.69
N ALA A 92 -5.21 6.45 -13.54
CA ALA A 92 -5.54 7.78 -13.07
C ALA A 92 -4.24 8.60 -12.89
N PRO A 93 -4.30 9.93 -13.10
CA PRO A 93 -3.15 10.79 -12.86
C PRO A 93 -2.78 10.81 -11.37
N GLY A 94 -1.53 11.16 -11.08
CA GLY A 94 -1.07 11.38 -9.70
C GLY A 94 -1.68 12.63 -9.07
N LEU A 95 -1.28 12.93 -7.83
CA LEU A 95 -1.66 14.18 -7.13
C LEU A 95 -1.20 15.43 -7.89
N ASP A 96 -0.14 15.29 -8.69
CA ASP A 96 0.40 16.28 -9.61
C ASP A 96 -0.45 16.48 -10.89
N ASN A 97 -1.54 15.73 -11.04
CA ASN A 97 -2.37 15.66 -12.25
C ASN A 97 -1.62 15.21 -13.51
N ILE A 98 -0.45 14.57 -13.38
CA ILE A 98 0.33 14.07 -14.51
C ILE A 98 -0.11 12.66 -14.85
N ASN A 99 -0.53 12.45 -16.11
CA ASN A 99 -0.97 11.15 -16.59
C ASN A 99 0.21 10.34 -17.16
N ASN A 100 0.17 9.02 -17.01
CA ASN A 100 1.18 8.09 -17.54
C ASN A 100 1.33 8.16 -19.06
N SER A 101 0.27 8.55 -19.78
CA SER A 101 0.34 8.79 -21.23
C SER A 101 1.28 9.94 -21.59
N ILE A 102 1.28 11.00 -20.77
CA ILE A 102 2.13 12.19 -20.93
C ILE A 102 3.57 11.78 -20.65
N LEU A 103 3.84 11.16 -19.50
CA LEU A 103 5.18 10.68 -19.13
C LEU A 103 5.81 9.80 -20.21
N LYS A 104 5.04 8.89 -20.81
CA LYS A 104 5.53 8.02 -21.88
C LYS A 104 5.85 8.72 -23.20
N THR A 105 5.28 9.90 -23.44
CA THR A 105 5.36 10.58 -24.75
C THR A 105 6.26 11.81 -24.70
N SER A 106 6.12 12.65 -23.68
CA SER A 106 6.87 13.90 -23.57
C SER A 106 8.27 13.68 -23.00
N LEU A 107 8.40 12.87 -21.93
CA LEU A 107 9.71 12.63 -21.32
C LEU A 107 10.61 11.81 -22.25
N SER A 108 10.08 10.76 -22.87
CA SER A 108 10.83 9.96 -23.86
C SER A 108 11.37 10.82 -25.01
N ARG A 109 10.63 11.84 -25.44
CA ARG A 109 11.07 12.79 -26.46
C ARG A 109 12.17 13.73 -25.96
N LEU A 110 11.97 14.34 -24.79
CA LEU A 110 12.97 15.24 -24.18
C LEU A 110 14.30 14.51 -23.92
N PHE A 111 14.26 13.24 -23.54
CA PHE A 111 15.47 12.41 -23.37
C PHE A 111 16.23 12.19 -24.68
N ASN A 112 15.53 11.89 -25.78
CA ASN A 112 16.17 11.75 -27.09
C ASN A 112 16.83 13.05 -27.53
N GLU A 113 16.19 14.19 -27.29
CA GLU A 113 16.73 15.51 -27.60
C GLU A 113 17.98 15.84 -26.76
N PHE A 114 17.96 15.52 -25.45
CA PHE A 114 19.13 15.69 -24.57
C PHE A 114 20.31 14.77 -24.94
N SER A 115 20.03 13.49 -25.24
CA SER A 115 21.06 12.54 -25.67
C SER A 115 21.70 12.92 -27.01
N THR A 116 20.87 13.38 -27.97
CA THR A 116 21.34 13.83 -29.29
C THR A 116 22.16 15.13 -29.19
N SER A 117 21.83 16.02 -28.24
CA SER A 117 22.57 17.26 -28.00
C SER A 117 23.95 17.05 -27.36
N LEU A 118 24.18 15.93 -26.67
CA LEU A 118 25.45 15.62 -25.98
C LEU A 118 26.46 14.86 -26.84
N MET A 119 26.01 14.18 -27.91
CA MET A 119 26.88 13.40 -28.81
C MET A 119 27.79 14.19 -29.77
N PRO A 120 27.52 15.45 -30.21
CA PRO A 120 28.45 16.17 -31.08
C PRO A 120 29.58 16.88 -30.32
N ALA A 121 29.65 16.78 -28.98
CA ALA A 121 30.66 17.48 -28.17
C ALA A 121 31.89 16.62 -27.79
N LEU A 122 31.99 15.37 -28.27
CA LEU A 122 33.08 14.43 -27.94
C LEU A 122 33.74 13.79 -29.18
N SER A 123 33.75 14.46 -30.34
CA SER A 123 34.55 14.06 -31.51
C SER A 123 35.62 15.07 -31.84
#